data_AF-A0A7Y2PJS2-F1
#
_entry.id   AF-A0A7Y2PJS2-F1
#
_cell.length_a   1.000
_cell.length_b   1.000
_cell.length_c   1.000
_cell.angle_alpha   90.00
_cell.angle_beta   90.00
_cell.angle_gamma   90.00
#
_symmetry.space_group_name_H-M   'P 1'
#
loop_
_entity.id
_entity.type
_entity.pdbx_description
1 polymer ?
#
loop_
_entity_poly.entity_id
_entity_poly.type
_entity_poly.pdbx_seq_one_letter_code
_entity_poly.pdbx_strand_id
1 'polypeptide(L)'
;ADLHLRLNQPEESVEYLCAIHQRLLQTMQNPRLGPALREAALRQSSKTYVELLNFISDHGEYPRSNLLLKRPVAQSGHGFSTVSGHHPGAH
;
A
#
# COMPACT_ATOMS: atom_id res chain seq x y z
N ALA A 1 5.01 13.23 -8.25
CA ALA A 1 4.77 11.90 -8.85
C ALA A 1 4.05 12.12 -10.19
N ASP A 2 4.71 12.83 -11.10
CA ASP A 2 4.07 13.41 -12.29
C ASP A 2 4.40 12.65 -13.59
N LEU A 3 5.23 11.61 -13.49
CA LEU A 3 5.74 10.90 -14.66
C LEU A 3 4.77 9.81 -15.14
N HIS A 4 4.06 9.13 -14.24
CA HIS A 4 3.19 8.00 -14.59
C HIS A 4 1.83 8.45 -15.19
N LEU A 5 1.34 9.65 -14.83
CA LEU A 5 0.17 10.25 -15.48
C LEU A 5 0.43 10.56 -16.97
N ARG A 6 1.69 10.86 -17.33
CA ARG A 6 2.08 11.11 -18.74
C ARG A 6 2.32 9.84 -19.55
N LEU A 7 2.42 8.68 -18.91
CA LEU A 7 2.75 7.40 -19.55
C LEU A 7 1.53 6.48 -19.75
N ASN A 8 0.30 6.94 -19.46
CA ASN A 8 -0.91 6.14 -19.60
C ASN A 8 -0.87 4.81 -18.80
N GLN A 9 -0.18 4.82 -17.64
CA GLN A 9 -0.10 3.67 -16.73
C GLN A 9 -0.78 4.01 -15.39
N PRO A 10 -2.11 4.14 -15.39
CA PRO A 10 -2.84 4.47 -14.17
C PRO A 10 -2.78 3.34 -13.13
N GLU A 11 -2.63 2.08 -13.56
CA GLU A 11 -2.51 0.93 -12.66
C GLU A 11 -1.22 0.96 -11.81
N GLU A 12 -0.08 1.32 -12.40
CA GLU A 12 1.17 1.45 -11.65
C GLU A 12 1.14 2.66 -10.70
N SER A 13 0.42 3.73 -11.08
CA SER A 13 0.23 4.91 -10.24
C SER A 13 -0.59 4.59 -8.99
N VAL A 14 -1.73 3.90 -9.14
CA VAL A 14 -2.57 3.51 -8.01
C VAL A 14 -1.87 2.50 -7.11
N GLU A 15 -1.10 1.57 -7.69
CA GLU A 15 -0.32 0.60 -6.91
C GLU A 15 0.75 1.31 -6.06
N TYR A 16 1.45 2.28 -6.63
CA TYR A 16 2.45 3.07 -5.92
C TYR A 16 1.84 3.89 -4.77
N LEU A 17 0.71 4.57 -5.01
CA LEU A 17 0.00 5.33 -3.99
C LEU A 17 -0.49 4.42 -2.86
N CYS A 18 -1.03 3.24 -3.19
CA CYS A 18 -1.45 2.24 -2.20
C CYS A 18 -0.27 1.75 -1.35
N ALA A 19 0.86 1.42 -1.97
CA ALA A 19 2.05 0.94 -1.27
C ALA A 19 2.62 1.98 -0.30
N ILE A 20 2.69 3.26 -0.72
CA ILE A 20 3.10 4.36 0.15
C ILE A 20 2.14 4.48 1.33
N HIS A 21 0.84 4.51 1.06
CA HIS A 21 -0.17 4.67 2.11
C HIS A 21 -0.06 3.56 3.17
N GLN A 22 0.09 2.30 2.76
CA GLN A 22 0.30 1.18 3.68
C GLN A 22 1.56 1.34 4.53
N ARG A 23 2.68 1.77 3.92
CA ARG A 23 3.93 1.99 4.65
C ARG A 23 3.80 3.10 5.69
N LEU A 24 3.06 4.17 5.37
CA LEU A 24 2.80 5.26 6.31
C LEU A 24 1.96 4.76 7.50
N LEU A 25 0.92 3.97 7.26
CA LEU A 25 0.13 3.35 8.32
C LEU A 25 0.95 2.43 9.23
N GLN A 26 1.86 1.63 8.65
CA GLN A 26 2.78 0.79 9.42
C GLN A 26 3.77 1.65 10.25
N THR A 27 4.25 2.77 9.67
CA THR A 27 5.16 3.70 10.34
C THR A 27 4.48 4.35 11.54
N MET A 28 3.22 4.78 11.41
CA MET A 28 2.44 5.36 12.51
C MET A 28 2.23 4.38 13.67
N GLN A 29 2.06 3.10 13.37
CA GLN A 29 1.80 2.06 14.36
C GLN A 29 3.08 1.49 14.97
N ASN A 30 4.27 1.85 14.48
CA ASN A 30 5.52 1.33 15.00
C ASN A 30 5.97 2.11 16.24
N PRO A 31 5.85 1.54 17.47
CA PRO A 31 6.18 2.25 18.70
C PRO A 31 7.68 2.48 18.86
N ARG A 32 8.53 1.80 18.07
CA ARG A 32 9.99 1.99 18.07
C ARG A 32 10.41 3.29 17.38
N LEU A 33 9.50 3.93 16.64
CA LEU A 33 9.76 5.18 15.95
C LEU A 33 9.36 6.39 16.81
N GLY A 34 10.20 7.44 16.73
CA GLY A 34 9.98 8.67 17.47
C GLY A 34 8.61 9.30 17.17
N PRO A 35 8.00 10.00 18.14
CA PRO A 35 6.66 10.59 18.00
C PRO A 35 6.58 11.54 16.80
N ALA A 36 7.59 12.38 16.58
CA ALA A 36 7.65 13.31 15.45
C ALA A 36 7.57 12.61 14.08
N LEU A 37 8.17 11.42 13.95
CA LEU A 37 8.14 10.63 12.71
C LEU A 37 6.75 9.99 12.51
N ARG A 38 6.12 9.52 13.58
CA ARG A 38 4.75 8.98 13.53
C ARG A 38 3.74 10.06 13.16
N GLU A 39 3.88 11.26 13.71
CA GLU A 39 3.04 12.41 13.35
C GLU A 39 3.27 12.87 11.91
N ALA A 40 4.52 12.86 11.44
CA ALA A 40 4.83 13.14 10.03
C ALA A 40 4.19 12.10 9.11
N ALA A 41 4.26 10.81 9.49
CA ALA A 41 3.62 9.73 8.76
C ALA A 41 2.09 9.87 8.73
N LEU A 42 1.46 10.31 9.83
CA LEU A 42 0.02 10.61 9.88
C LEU A 42 -0.35 11.72 8.90
N ARG A 43 0.33 12.87 8.98
CA ARG A 43 0.07 13.99 8.06
C ARG A 43 0.24 13.59 6.60
N GLN A 44 1.26 12.79 6.30
CA GLN A 44 1.51 12.31 4.96
C GLN A 44 0.47 11.28 4.52
N SER A 45 0.02 10.40 5.41
CA SER A 45 -1.02 9.40 5.10
C SER A 45 -2.32 10.08 4.67
N SER A 46 -2.71 11.17 5.33
CA SER A 46 -3.88 11.95 4.98
C SER A 46 -3.75 12.58 3.59
N LYS A 47 -2.57 13.13 3.26
CA LYS A 47 -2.30 13.70 1.92
C LYS A 47 -2.38 12.62 0.82
N THR A 48 -1.66 11.52 1.00
CA THR A 48 -1.65 10.42 0.02
C THR A 48 -3.02 9.77 -0.13
N TYR A 49 -3.82 9.73 0.94
CA TYR A 49 -5.20 9.23 0.88
C TYR A 49 -6.10 10.12 0.03
N VAL A 50 -6.01 11.45 0.19
CA VAL A 50 -6.76 12.40 -0.66
C VAL A 50 -6.34 12.28 -2.12
N GLU A 51 -5.04 12.18 -2.41
CA GLU A 51 -4.56 11.95 -3.79
C GLU A 51 -5.10 10.65 -4.38
N LEU A 52 -5.14 9.57 -3.58
CA LEU A 52 -5.72 8.30 -4.00
C LEU A 52 -7.23 8.41 -4.29
N LEU A 53 -7.99 9.10 -3.44
CA LEU A 53 -9.42 9.32 -3.68
C LEU A 53 -9.68 10.15 -4.94
N ASN A 54 -8.88 11.21 -5.16
CA ASN A 54 -8.94 12.01 -6.37
C ASN A 54 -8.62 11.16 -7.61
N PHE A 55 -7.59 10.30 -7.53
CA PHE A 55 -7.20 9.40 -8.61
C PHE A 55 -8.30 8.40 -8.96
N ILE A 56 -8.93 7.78 -7.96
CA ILE A 56 -10.06 6.85 -8.16
C ILE A 56 -11.27 7.57 -8.77
N SER A 57 -11.49 8.82 -8.39
CA SER A 57 -12.59 9.62 -8.94
C SER A 57 -12.37 9.98 -10.41
N ASP A 58 -11.12 10.21 -10.82
CA ASP A 58 -10.76 10.55 -12.21
C ASP A 58 -10.68 9.33 -13.14
N HIS A 59 -10.11 8.22 -12.65
CA HIS A 59 -9.79 7.04 -13.48
C HIS A 59 -10.68 5.81 -13.21
N GLY A 60 -11.49 5.83 -12.17
CA GLY A 60 -12.31 4.70 -11.72
C GLY A 60 -11.66 3.85 -10.63
N GLU A 61 -12.44 2.91 -10.08
CA GLU A 61 -11.96 2.00 -9.04
C GLU A 61 -11.02 0.93 -9.58
N TYR A 62 -9.93 0.68 -8.85
CA TYR A 62 -8.98 -0.40 -9.16
C TYR A 62 -9.03 -1.48 -8.06
N PRO A 63 -8.76 -2.76 -8.37
CA PRO A 63 -8.79 -3.83 -7.37
C PRO A 63 -7.90 -3.56 -6.15
N ARG A 64 -6.74 -2.93 -6.37
CA ARG A 64 -5.75 -2.61 -5.31
C ARG A 64 -6.25 -1.51 -4.36
N SER A 65 -6.89 -0.47 -4.89
CA SER A 65 -7.45 0.60 -4.06
C SER A 65 -8.67 0.13 -3.28
N ASN A 66 -9.47 -0.76 -3.86
CA ASN A 66 -10.63 -1.34 -3.18
C ASN A 66 -10.21 -2.21 -1.96
N LEU A 67 -9.13 -2.98 -2.09
CA LEU A 67 -8.54 -3.71 -0.96
C LEU A 67 -8.01 -2.79 0.14
N LEU A 68 -7.47 -1.62 -0.23
CA LEU A 68 -6.97 -0.62 0.73
C LEU A 68 -8.13 0.07 1.47
N LEU A 69 -9.19 0.45 0.76
CA LEU A 69 -10.37 1.12 1.30
C LEU A 69 -11.22 0.18 2.17
N LYS A 70 -11.28 -1.11 1.83
CA LYS A 70 -12.06 -2.12 2.55
C LYS A 70 -11.33 -2.77 3.72
N ARG A 71 -10.00 -2.63 3.81
CA ARG A 71 -9.22 -3.17 4.95
C ARG A 71 -9.05 -2.10 6.02
N PRO A 72 -9.82 -2.14 7.13
CA PRO A 72 -9.33 -1.54 8.35
C PRO A 72 -8.01 -2.24 8.68
N VAL A 73 -7.04 -1.48 9.20
CA VAL A 73 -5.61 -1.78 9.35
C VAL A 73 -5.23 -3.03 10.20
N ALA A 74 -6.11 -4.00 10.36
CA ALA A 74 -5.77 -5.32 10.85
C ALA A 74 -5.24 -6.19 9.70
N GLN A 75 -4.03 -6.74 9.87
CA GLN A 75 -3.38 -7.76 9.05
C GLN A 75 -2.45 -7.25 7.94
N SER A 76 -1.26 -6.80 8.35
CA SER A 76 -0.02 -7.20 7.66
C SER A 76 0.74 -8.16 8.55
N GLY A 77 0.21 -9.37 8.63
CA GLY A 77 0.83 -10.55 9.22
C GLY A 77 0.53 -11.74 8.33
N HIS A 78 0.97 -11.69 7.07
CA HIS A 78 1.08 -12.84 6.16
C HIS A 78 2.39 -12.57 5.42
N GLY A 79 3.49 -13.16 5.87
CA GLY A 79 3.70 -14.59 5.73
C GLY A 79 4.42 -14.73 4.41
N PHE A 80 5.74 -14.54 4.45
CA PHE A 80 6.63 -14.89 3.36
C PHE A 80 6.45 -16.40 3.18
N SER A 81 5.60 -16.82 2.24
CA SER A 81 5.44 -18.23 1.90
C SER A 81 6.77 -18.71 1.35
N THR A 82 7.57 -19.29 2.24
CA THR A 82 8.74 -20.07 1.89
C THR A 82 8.26 -21.18 0.98
N VAL A 83 8.73 -21.16 -0.27
CA VAL A 83 8.55 -22.25 -1.22
C VAL A 83 9.22 -23.51 -0.64
N SER A 84 8.45 -24.32 0.09
CA SER A 84 8.83 -25.71 0.38
C SER A 84 8.43 -26.57 -0.80
N GLY A 85 9.32 -26.65 -1.80
CA GLY A 85 9.28 -27.69 -2.83
C GLY A 85 9.72 -29.02 -2.23
N HIS A 86 8.78 -29.78 -1.69
CA HIS A 86 8.95 -31.19 -1.32
C HIS A 86 9.06 -32.01 -2.61
N HIS A 87 10.21 -32.64 -2.86
CA HIS A 87 10.37 -33.62 -3.93
C HIS A 87 10.12 -35.03 -3.34
N PRO A 88 9.10 -35.78 -3.77
CA PRO A 88 8.99 -37.18 -3.40
C PRO A 88 9.91 -38.01 -4.31
N GLY A 89 10.88 -38.71 -3.69
CA GLY A 89 11.63 -39.77 -4.34
C GLY A 89 10.69 -40.93 -4.70
N ALA A 90 10.80 -41.40 -5.94
CA ALA A 90 10.20 -42.64 -6.40
C ALA A 90 11.32 -43.58 -6.86
N HIS A 91 11.02 -44.86 -6.61
CA HIS A 91 11.86 -46.04 -6.46
C HIS A 91 12.36 -46.62 -7.79
#